data_AF-A0A2I1HWW0-F1
#
_entry.id   AF-A0A2I1HWW0-F1
#
_cell.length_a   1.000
_cell.length_b   1.000
_cell.length_c   1.000
_cell.angle_alpha   90.00
_cell.angle_beta   90.00
_cell.angle_gamma   90.00
#
_symmetry.space_group_name_H-M   'P 1'
#
loop_
_entity.id
_entity.type
_entity.pdbx_description
1 polymer ?
#
loop_
_entity_poly.entity_id
_entity_poly.type
_entity_poly.pdbx_seq_one_letter_code
_entity_poly.pdbx_strand_id
1 'polypeptide(L)'
;MEREFKKINIDRLIVHGQDGEDVLVTDETQIKKLVASHFQNCAGSVNCEKEIPDEWANEYKPKEDILDSVYDEVLFPITIEELIETAKMLPPKKATGPTGITADERDATRNL
;
A
#
# COMPACT_ATOMS: atom_id res chain seq x y z
N MET A 1 -26.93 -7.90 -2.66
CA MET A 1 -26.76 -8.14 -1.21
C MET A 1 -25.88 -7.03 -0.68
N GLU A 2 -26.45 -6.05 0.01
CA GLU A 2 -25.67 -5.08 0.77
C GLU A 2 -25.08 -5.80 1.99
N ARG A 3 -23.76 -5.76 2.16
CA ARG A 3 -23.11 -6.27 3.37
C ARG A 3 -23.21 -5.20 4.45
N GLU A 4 -23.75 -5.55 5.61
CA GLU A 4 -23.76 -4.64 6.77
C GLU A 4 -22.32 -4.29 7.19
N PHE A 5 -22.07 -2.99 7.36
CA PHE A 5 -20.78 -2.48 7.83
C PHE A 5 -20.62 -2.76 9.32
N LYS A 6 -19.66 -3.61 9.68
CA LYS A 6 -19.30 -3.86 11.09
C LYS A 6 -18.21 -2.89 11.51
N LYS A 7 -18.45 -2.12 12.58
CA LYS A 7 -17.48 -1.20 13.17
C LYS A 7 -17.00 -1.76 14.50
N ILE A 8 -15.69 -1.72 14.72
CA ILE A 8 -15.06 -2.01 16.02
C ILE A 8 -14.70 -0.66 16.66
N ASN A 9 -15.03 -0.50 17.93
CA ASN A 9 -14.61 0.64 18.74
C ASN A 9 -13.56 0.16 19.74
N ILE A 10 -12.43 0.86 19.81
CA ILE A 10 -11.32 0.55 20.73
C ILE A 10 -11.20 1.76 21.67
N ASP A 11 -11.69 1.61 22.90
CA ASP A 11 -11.70 2.63 23.95
C ASP A 11 -10.67 2.34 25.05
N ARG A 12 -10.10 1.13 25.08
CA ARG A 12 -9.14 0.69 26.10
C ARG A 12 -8.12 -0.26 25.51
N LEU A 13 -6.88 -0.17 25.99
CA LEU A 13 -5.79 -1.07 25.65
C LEU A 13 -5.08 -1.53 26.91
N ILE A 14 -4.68 -2.80 26.95
CA ILE A 14 -3.72 -3.31 27.93
C ILE A 14 -2.36 -3.37 27.22
N VAL A 15 -1.36 -2.72 27.81
CA VAL A 15 0.02 -2.75 27.32
C VAL A 15 0.89 -3.39 28.38
N HIS A 16 1.66 -4.39 27.98
CA HIS A 16 2.64 -5.03 28.86
C HIS A 16 3.89 -4.14 28.96
N GLY A 17 4.17 -3.66 30.16
CA GLY A 17 5.37 -2.91 30.49
C GLY A 17 6.62 -3.80 30.52
N GLN A 18 7.80 -3.18 30.47
CA GLN A 18 9.09 -3.90 30.47
C GLN A 18 9.33 -4.71 31.75
N ASP A 19 8.68 -4.33 32.86
CA ASP A 19 8.80 -4.98 34.16
C ASP A 19 7.74 -6.07 34.40
N GLY A 20 6.94 -6.44 33.37
CA GLY A 20 5.87 -7.43 33.48
C GLY A 20 4.56 -6.89 34.05
N GLU A 21 4.47 -5.58 34.26
CA GLU A 21 3.26 -4.90 34.73
C GLU A 21 2.29 -4.60 33.58
N ASP A 22 1.01 -4.87 33.81
CA ASP A 22 -0.06 -4.56 32.86
C ASP A 22 -0.56 -3.13 33.07
N VAL A 23 -0.35 -2.28 32.06
CA VAL A 23 -0.81 -0.89 32.09
C VAL A 23 -2.09 -0.76 31.26
N LEU A 24 -3.17 -0.31 31.91
CA LEU A 24 -4.42 0.03 31.24
C LEU A 24 -4.33 1.46 30.68
N VAL A 25 -4.38 1.57 29.36
CA VAL A 25 -4.41 2.84 28.64
C VAL A 25 -5.86 3.17 28.27
N THR A 26 -6.32 4.34 28.71
CA THR A 26 -7.66 4.89 28.43
C THR A 26 -7.61 6.25 27.72
N ASP A 27 -6.41 6.85 27.60
CA ASP A 27 -6.23 8.10 26.88
C ASP A 27 -6.40 7.89 25.37
N GLU A 28 -7.30 8.65 24.75
CA GLU A 28 -7.64 8.50 23.33
C GLU A 28 -6.43 8.70 22.41
N THR A 29 -5.55 9.65 22.76
CA THR A 29 -4.37 10.01 21.96
C THR A 29 -3.35 8.87 21.99
N GLN A 30 -3.14 8.30 23.18
CA GLN A 30 -2.26 7.14 23.35
C GLN A 30 -2.83 5.88 22.68
N ILE A 31 -4.14 5.64 22.80
CA ILE A 31 -4.80 4.50 22.14
C ILE A 31 -4.59 4.55 20.63
N LYS A 32 -4.85 5.69 19.99
CA LYS A 32 -4.63 5.86 18.55
C LYS A 32 -3.19 5.56 18.14
N LYS A 33 -2.23 6.07 18.90
CA LYS A 33 -0.80 5.86 18.64
C LYS A 33 -0.40 4.38 18.76
N LEU A 34 -0.85 3.70 19.82
CA LEU A 34 -0.52 2.30 20.08
C LEU A 34 -1.18 1.36 19.08
N VAL A 35 -2.46 1.59 18.75
CA VAL A 35 -3.18 0.84 17.70
C VAL A 35 -2.50 0.98 16.36
N ALA A 36 -2.16 2.20 15.94
CA ALA A 36 -1.47 2.45 14.69
C ALA A 36 -0.13 1.73 14.65
N SER A 37 0.67 1.86 15.71
CA SER A 37 1.96 1.17 15.82
C SER A 37 1.81 -0.35 15.77
N HIS A 38 0.82 -0.92 16.47
CA HIS A 38 0.55 -2.35 16.43
C HIS A 38 0.22 -2.80 15.01
N PHE A 39 -0.79 -2.22 14.35
CA PHE A 39 -1.21 -2.70 13.02
C PHE A 39 -0.19 -2.40 11.91
N GLN A 40 0.65 -1.38 12.06
CA GLN A 40 1.74 -1.11 11.12
C GLN A 40 2.87 -2.13 11.24
N ASN A 41 3.16 -2.61 12.46
CA ASN A 41 4.31 -3.47 12.73
C ASN A 41 3.93 -4.94 13.00
N CYS A 42 2.65 -5.26 13.19
CA CYS A 42 2.17 -6.60 13.56
C CYS A 42 2.51 -7.64 12.50
N ALA A 43 2.55 -7.22 11.23
CA ALA A 43 2.85 -8.11 10.12
C ALA A 43 4.32 -8.55 10.11
N GLY A 44 5.22 -7.89 10.85
CA GLY A 44 6.65 -8.23 10.96
C GLY A 44 7.39 -8.33 9.63
N SER A 45 6.75 -7.95 8.52
CA SER A 45 7.24 -8.21 7.17
C SER A 45 8.28 -7.17 6.85
N VAL A 46 9.54 -7.56 7.03
CA VAL A 46 10.67 -6.85 6.44
C VAL A 46 10.76 -7.25 4.97
N ASN A 47 10.88 -6.24 4.10
CA ASN A 47 11.27 -6.49 2.72
C ASN A 47 12.77 -6.81 2.73
N CYS A 48 13.09 -8.08 2.85
CA CYS A 48 14.44 -8.61 2.82
C CYS A 48 14.55 -9.68 1.74
N GLU A 49 15.77 -9.94 1.29
CA GLU A 49 16.03 -11.15 0.51
C GLU A 49 15.63 -12.37 1.35
N LYS A 50 14.90 -13.30 0.72
CA LYS A 50 14.45 -14.54 1.34
C LYS A 50 14.99 -15.69 0.52
N GLU A 51 15.59 -16.65 1.19
CA GLU A 51 15.98 -17.89 0.55
C GLU A 51 14.73 -18.72 0.22
N ILE A 52 14.69 -19.27 -0.99
CA ILE A 52 13.60 -20.14 -1.42
C ILE A 52 13.82 -21.51 -0.77
N PRO A 53 12.86 -22.04 0.00
CA PRO A 53 13.01 -23.37 0.59
C PRO A 53 13.18 -24.46 -0.48
N ASP A 54 13.94 -25.50 -0.18
CA ASP A 54 14.29 -26.57 -1.14
C ASP A 54 13.06 -27.24 -1.79
N GLU A 55 11.96 -27.37 -1.04
CA GLU A 55 10.70 -27.93 -1.52
C GLU A 55 10.07 -27.11 -2.67
N TRP A 56 10.37 -25.81 -2.73
CA TRP A 56 9.89 -24.86 -3.75
C TRP A 56 10.93 -24.59 -4.84
N ALA A 57 12.18 -25.04 -4.67
CA ALA A 57 13.28 -24.70 -5.57
C ALA A 57 13.01 -25.09 -7.04
N ASN A 58 12.27 -26.18 -7.29
CA ASN A 58 11.91 -26.56 -8.65
C ASN A 58 10.78 -25.72 -9.25
N GLU A 59 9.81 -25.30 -8.45
CA GLU A 59 8.65 -24.52 -8.90
C GLU A 59 9.04 -23.09 -9.27
N TYR A 60 10.00 -22.51 -8.54
CA TYR A 60 10.49 -21.15 -8.76
C TYR A 60 11.71 -21.07 -9.68
N LYS A 61 12.08 -22.16 -10.36
CA LYS A 61 13.12 -22.09 -11.39
C LYS A 61 12.68 -21.17 -12.54
N PRO A 62 13.59 -20.36 -13.10
CA PRO A 62 13.32 -19.62 -14.33
C PRO A 62 12.87 -20.58 -15.42
N LYS A 63 11.83 -20.19 -16.16
CA LYS A 63 11.36 -21.00 -17.28
C LYS A 63 12.22 -20.70 -18.50
N GLU A 64 12.67 -21.74 -19.20
CA GLU A 64 13.57 -21.63 -20.35
C GLU A 64 12.93 -20.87 -21.54
N ASP A 65 11.60 -20.84 -21.61
CA ASP A 65 10.84 -20.12 -22.63
C ASP A 65 10.65 -18.62 -22.33
N ILE A 66 11.03 -18.17 -21.14
CA ILE A 66 10.97 -16.77 -20.72
C ILE A 66 12.39 -16.19 -20.76
N LEU A 67 12.58 -15.16 -21.57
CA LEU A 67 13.83 -14.41 -21.60
C LEU A 67 13.98 -13.56 -20.34
N ASP A 68 15.18 -13.53 -19.75
CA ASP A 68 15.48 -12.71 -18.56
C ASP A 68 15.15 -11.23 -18.77
N SER A 69 15.31 -10.73 -20.00
CA SER A 69 15.05 -9.34 -20.37
C SER A 69 13.57 -9.00 -20.60
N VAL A 70 12.63 -9.94 -20.42
CA VAL A 70 11.20 -9.71 -20.71
C VAL A 70 10.60 -8.57 -19.86
N TYR A 71 11.22 -8.29 -18.71
CA TYR A 71 10.76 -7.25 -17.80
C TYR A 71 11.57 -5.94 -17.90
N ASP A 72 12.66 -5.89 -18.67
CA ASP A 72 13.56 -4.72 -18.69
C ASP A 72 12.82 -3.44 -19.09
N GLU A 73 11.94 -3.52 -20.08
CA GLU A 73 11.16 -2.38 -20.57
C GLU A 73 10.12 -1.89 -19.56
N VAL A 74 9.51 -2.79 -18.78
CA VAL A 74 8.44 -2.44 -17.82
C VAL A 74 8.97 -2.10 -16.42
N LEU A 75 10.19 -2.55 -16.09
CA LEU A 75 10.89 -2.19 -14.86
C LEU A 75 11.65 -0.88 -15.00
N PHE A 76 11.71 -0.30 -16.21
CA PHE A 76 12.31 1.02 -16.41
C PHE A 76 11.56 2.07 -15.58
N PRO A 77 12.27 2.85 -14.73
CA PRO A 77 11.62 3.90 -13.94
C PRO A 77 10.96 4.92 -14.85
N ILE A 78 9.67 5.18 -14.61
CA ILE A 78 8.95 6.21 -15.36
C ILE A 78 9.48 7.59 -15.02
N THR A 79 9.73 8.39 -16.04
CA THR A 79 10.16 9.79 -15.89
C THR A 79 8.98 10.72 -15.68
N ILE A 80 9.25 11.90 -15.11
CA ILE A 80 8.22 12.94 -14.93
C ILE A 80 7.76 13.46 -16.30
N GLU A 81 8.69 13.55 -17.26
CA GLU A 81 8.43 13.98 -18.63
C GLU A 81 7.46 13.02 -19.34
N GLU A 82 7.71 11.71 -19.27
CA GLU A 82 6.80 10.69 -19.81
C GLU A 82 5.41 10.76 -19.18
N LEU A 83 5.32 10.97 -17.86
CA LEU A 83 4.04 11.17 -17.18
C LEU A 83 3.29 12.41 -17.71
N ILE A 84 3.99 13.52 -17.90
CA ILE A 84 3.41 14.77 -18.40
C ILE A 84 2.95 14.61 -19.85
N GLU A 85 3.77 14.00 -20.71
CA GLU A 85 3.43 13.74 -22.11
C GLU A 85 2.25 12.80 -22.23
N THR A 86 2.26 11.70 -21.48
CA THR A 86 1.16 10.73 -21.44
C THR A 86 -0.13 11.39 -20.94
N ALA A 87 -0.06 12.26 -19.92
CA ALA A 87 -1.21 13.01 -19.42
C ALA A 87 -1.81 13.92 -20.50
N LYS A 88 -0.98 14.61 -21.28
CA LYS A 88 -1.42 15.47 -22.40
C LYS A 88 -2.04 14.69 -23.56
N MET A 89 -1.64 13.43 -23.75
CA MET A 89 -2.19 12.55 -24.80
C MET A 89 -3.55 11.93 -24.41
N LEU A 90 -4.00 12.08 -23.16
CA LEU A 90 -5.29 11.56 -22.75
C LEU A 90 -6.43 12.30 -23.47
N PRO A 91 -7.41 11.59 -24.08
CA PRO A 91 -8.55 12.25 -24.67
C PRO A 91 -9.33 13.06 -23.63
N PRO A 92 -9.79 14.27 -23.98
CA PRO A 92 -10.64 15.05 -23.11
C PRO A 92 -11.94 14.29 -22.83
N LYS A 93 -12.52 14.48 -21.63
CA LYS A 93 -13.75 13.83 -21.17
C LYS A 93 -13.66 12.31 -20.92
N LYS A 94 -12.51 11.79 -20.45
CA LYS A 94 -12.49 10.44 -19.87
C LYS A 94 -13.48 10.35 -18.70
N ALA A 95 -14.05 9.16 -18.53
CA ALA A 95 -14.97 8.88 -17.45
C ALA A 95 -14.29 9.21 -16.10
N THR A 96 -15.00 10.00 -15.32
CA THR A 96 -14.59 10.38 -13.98
C THR A 96 -14.59 9.17 -13.05
N GLY A 97 -13.53 9.01 -12.27
CA GLY A 97 -13.47 7.97 -11.24
C GLY A 97 -14.48 8.23 -10.10
N PRO A 98 -14.58 7.33 -9.11
CA PRO A 98 -15.51 7.46 -7.99
C PRO A 98 -15.39 8.77 -7.19
N THR A 99 -14.26 9.46 -7.32
CA THR A 99 -13.98 10.74 -6.67
C THR A 99 -14.64 11.94 -7.34
N GLY A 100 -15.29 11.79 -8.50
CA GLY A 100 -15.98 12.91 -9.16
C GLY A 100 -15.07 13.92 -9.86
N ILE A 101 -13.74 13.71 -9.85
CA ILE A 101 -12.75 14.61 -10.44
C ILE A 101 -12.52 14.27 -11.92
N THR A 102 -12.90 15.20 -12.80
CA THR A 102 -12.62 15.12 -14.24
C THR A 102 -11.17 15.48 -14.55
N ALA A 103 -10.67 15.07 -15.72
CA ALA A 103 -9.30 15.42 -16.15
C ALA A 103 -9.10 16.94 -16.24
N ASP A 104 -10.13 17.67 -16.69
CA ASP A 104 -10.12 19.12 -16.86
C ASP A 104 -10.01 19.86 -15.52
N GLU A 105 -10.62 19.32 -14.45
CA GLU A 105 -10.52 19.90 -13.09
C GLU A 105 -9.12 19.71 -12.46
N ARG A 106 -8.40 18.64 -12.80
CA ARG A 106 -7.03 18.43 -12.29
C ARG A 106 -6.06 19.48 -12.82
N ASP A 107 -6.14 19.84 -14.11
CA ASP A 107 -5.26 20.83 -14.71
C ASP A 107 -5.50 22.24 -14.16
N ALA A 108 -6.74 22.59 -13.82
CA ALA A 108 -7.08 23.87 -13.20
C ALA A 108 -6.48 24.04 -11.79
N THR A 109 -6.29 22.95 -11.04
CA THR A 109 -5.71 22.98 -9.69
C THR A 109 -4.18 23.04 -9.65
N ARG A 110 -3.49 22.87 -10.79
CA ARG A 110 -2.01 22.86 -10.87
C ARG A 110 -1.38 24.25 -11.00
N ASN A 111 -2.18 25.29 -11.24
CA ASN A 111 -1.75 26.68 -11.42
C ASN A 111 -2.07 27.60 -10.22
N LEU A 112 -2.27 27.02 -9.03
CA LEU A 112 -2.41 27.71 -7.74
C LEU A 112 -1.34 27.19 -6.78
#